data_AF-A0A3Q1IEL9-F1
#
_entry.id   AF-A0A3Q1IEL9-F1
#
_cell.length_a   1.000
_cell.length_b   1.000
_cell.length_c   1.000
_cell.angle_alpha   90.00
_cell.angle_beta   90.00
_cell.angle_gamma   90.00
#
_symmetry.space_group_name_H-M   'P 1'
#
loop_
_entity.id
_entity.type
_entity.pdbx_description
1 polymer ?
#
loop_
_entity_poly.entity_id
_entity_poly.type
_entity_poly.pdbx_seq_one_letter_code
_entity_poly.pdbx_strand_id
1 'polypeptide(L)'
;MEESEAAATQKEISDNLCVRGSAENKNNEATGEVSSQMSESARKPPEETEARFNRLKLFEKVMQKSLEKFIDHASFNRFASMFRPLYKKNPQRMENIHKQFIDELRKAIQEDISRLIEEGRLEVKLNELDKLEKAAKNNPNPAWRPSGVPEQDLCSFLMPYYQKQEAYMKLELKKIREENAALAQKVQAGRERIAETENCIAMAVDQWKATLAEFERPTSSFCPADVFDVC
;
A
#
# COMPACT_ATOMS: atom_id res chain seq x y z
N MET A 1 8.78 -1.16 -47.63
CA MET A 1 7.82 -0.06 -47.75
C MET A 1 7.04 -0.06 -46.46
N GLU A 2 7.59 0.65 -45.47
CA GLU A 2 7.35 2.09 -45.22
C GLU A 2 6.15 2.20 -44.27
N GLU A 3 6.09 2.99 -43.20
CA GLU A 3 6.95 3.95 -42.48
C GLU A 3 6.16 4.18 -41.14
N SER A 4 6.77 4.30 -39.95
CA SER A 4 7.16 5.57 -39.28
C SER A 4 5.98 6.57 -39.19
N GLU A 5 5.52 7.12 -38.05
CA GLU A 5 6.15 7.99 -37.04
C GLU A 5 5.07 8.33 -35.96
N ALA A 6 5.37 8.28 -34.66
CA ALA A 6 5.74 9.38 -33.75
C ALA A 6 4.62 10.40 -33.35
N ALA A 7 4.41 10.59 -32.04
CA ALA A 7 4.34 11.91 -31.39
C ALA A 7 4.11 11.80 -29.86
N ALA A 8 5.00 12.45 -29.10
CA ALA A 8 4.93 12.69 -27.66
C ALA A 8 4.24 14.02 -27.36
N THR A 9 3.62 14.19 -26.18
CA THR A 9 3.66 15.48 -25.45
C THR A 9 3.33 15.33 -23.96
N GLN A 10 4.28 15.75 -23.11
CA GLN A 10 4.10 16.12 -21.70
C GLN A 10 3.43 17.49 -21.59
N LYS A 11 2.71 17.75 -20.49
CA LYS A 11 2.47 19.13 -20.02
C LYS A 11 2.28 19.18 -18.51
N GLU A 12 3.36 19.50 -17.80
CA GLU A 12 3.30 20.19 -16.51
C GLU A 12 3.01 21.68 -16.79
N ILE A 13 2.18 22.30 -15.94
CA ILE A 13 2.19 23.75 -15.71
C ILE A 13 2.11 23.95 -14.20
N SER A 14 3.24 24.38 -13.65
CA SER A 14 3.40 25.04 -12.37
C SER A 14 3.37 26.55 -12.59
N ASP A 15 2.78 27.31 -11.66
CA ASP A 15 3.23 28.62 -11.13
C ASP A 15 2.06 29.31 -10.40
N ASN A 16 2.14 29.51 -9.07
CA ASN A 16 2.68 30.68 -8.35
C ASN A 16 1.82 31.96 -8.60
N LEU A 17 1.39 32.78 -7.62
CA LEU A 17 2.03 33.30 -6.41
C LEU A 17 1.03 34.16 -5.59
N CYS A 18 1.44 34.51 -4.36
CA CYS A 18 1.19 35.71 -3.54
C CYS A 18 0.40 35.47 -2.22
N VAL A 19 1.03 35.38 -1.04
CA VAL A 19 1.91 36.31 -0.25
C VAL A 19 1.12 37.24 0.68
N ARG A 20 1.61 37.27 1.94
CA ARG A 20 1.47 38.28 3.02
C ARG A 20 0.40 37.96 4.07
N GLY A 21 0.67 37.97 5.38
CA GLY A 21 1.87 38.41 6.10
C GLY A 21 1.82 38.03 7.59
N SER A 22 2.99 38.12 8.23
CA SER A 22 3.24 37.96 9.66
C SER A 22 2.50 38.98 10.53
N ALA A 23 2.10 38.57 11.73
CA ALA A 23 1.98 39.48 12.86
C ALA A 23 2.38 38.75 14.15
N GLU A 24 3.41 39.31 14.78
CA GLU A 24 3.91 39.03 16.12
C GLU A 24 2.83 39.26 17.18
N ASN A 25 2.95 38.61 18.34
CA ASN A 25 2.52 39.24 19.58
C ASN A 25 3.48 38.89 20.72
N LYS A 26 4.12 39.93 21.27
CA LYS A 26 5.03 39.91 22.41
C LYS A 26 4.28 40.32 23.69
N ASN A 27 4.41 39.45 24.69
CA ASN A 27 4.84 39.65 26.08
C ASN A 27 4.17 40.65 27.06
N ASN A 28 4.38 40.30 28.34
CA ASN A 28 4.44 41.08 29.60
C ASN A 28 3.20 40.89 30.49
N GLU A 29 3.22 40.67 31.82
CA GLU A 29 4.23 40.55 32.88
C GLU A 29 3.45 40.20 34.17
N ALA A 30 4.00 39.43 35.13
CA ALA A 30 3.75 39.59 36.56
C ALA A 30 4.60 38.62 37.39
N THR A 31 5.45 39.20 38.23
CA THR A 31 6.41 38.62 39.16
C THR A 31 5.77 38.34 40.51
N GLY A 32 6.17 37.28 41.21
CA GLY A 32 5.93 37.13 42.65
C GLY A 32 6.12 35.70 43.18
N GLU A 33 7.28 35.47 43.82
CA GLU A 33 7.56 34.68 45.04
C GLU A 33 6.90 33.29 45.27
N VAL A 34 7.45 32.26 45.92
CA VAL A 34 8.70 31.90 46.61
C VAL A 34 8.57 30.38 46.92
N SER A 35 9.68 29.63 46.85
CA SER A 35 10.04 28.42 47.61
C SER A 35 9.02 27.28 47.83
N SER A 36 9.35 26.08 47.34
CA SER A 36 9.63 24.92 48.24
C SER A 36 10.26 23.75 47.48
N GLN A 37 11.37 23.24 48.02
CA GLN A 37 11.99 21.97 47.66
C GLN A 37 11.01 20.81 47.89
N MET A 38 11.08 19.77 47.06
CA MET A 38 11.11 18.36 47.51
C MET A 38 11.45 17.46 46.31
N SER A 39 12.33 16.51 46.57
CA SER A 39 12.88 15.53 45.64
C SER A 39 11.83 14.60 45.05
N GLU A 40 11.85 14.40 43.73
CA GLU A 40 11.31 13.20 43.11
C GLU A 40 12.17 12.77 41.93
N SER A 41 12.81 11.62 42.13
CA SER A 41 13.32 10.65 41.15
C SER A 41 13.47 11.16 39.70
N ALA A 42 14.72 11.42 39.32
CA ALA A 42 15.13 11.58 37.94
C ALA A 42 14.74 10.33 37.13
N ARG A 43 13.53 10.33 36.56
CA ARG A 43 13.18 9.44 35.46
C ARG A 43 14.02 9.87 34.26
N LYS A 44 15.12 9.16 34.05
CA LYS A 44 15.80 9.12 32.76
C LYS A 44 14.74 8.92 31.67
N PRO A 45 14.73 9.69 30.57
CA PRO A 45 13.98 9.32 29.38
C PRO A 45 14.44 7.93 28.93
N PRO A 46 13.56 7.12 28.31
CA PRO A 46 13.94 5.80 27.84
C PRO A 46 15.11 5.99 26.90
N GLU A 47 16.28 5.47 27.29
CA GLU A 47 17.42 5.31 26.40
C GLU A 47 16.85 4.66 25.15
N GLU A 48 16.80 5.45 24.06
CA GLU A 48 16.66 4.93 22.72
C GLU A 48 17.73 3.86 22.62
N THR A 49 17.30 2.60 22.70
CA THR A 49 18.20 1.45 22.64
C THR A 49 18.92 1.55 21.30
N GLU A 50 20.11 2.14 21.32
CA GLU A 50 21.07 2.17 20.23
C GLU A 50 21.13 0.77 19.62
N ALA A 51 21.18 0.72 18.29
CA ALA A 51 21.04 -0.48 17.48
C ALA A 51 21.74 -1.69 18.12
N ARG A 52 20.92 -2.61 18.65
CA ARG A 52 21.35 -3.65 19.58
C ARG A 52 22.58 -4.41 19.05
N PHE A 53 22.68 -4.74 17.76
CA PHE A 53 23.92 -5.12 17.07
C PHE A 53 23.72 -4.96 15.55
N ASN A 54 24.71 -4.44 14.81
CA ASN A 54 24.73 -4.55 13.34
C ASN A 54 25.12 -5.98 12.97
N ARG A 55 24.22 -6.72 12.30
CA ARG A 55 24.43 -8.15 11.99
C ARG A 55 25.66 -8.39 11.11
N LEU A 56 25.95 -7.47 10.19
CA LEU A 56 27.13 -7.56 9.33
C LEU A 56 28.43 -7.45 10.15
N LYS A 57 28.54 -6.47 11.05
CA LYS A 57 29.70 -6.32 11.94
C LYS A 57 29.90 -7.55 12.83
N LEU A 58 28.80 -8.15 13.29
CA LEU A 58 28.88 -9.40 14.06
C LEU A 58 29.39 -10.56 13.19
N PHE A 59 28.88 -10.69 11.97
CA PHE A 59 29.32 -11.68 11.00
C PHE A 59 30.82 -11.53 10.70
N GLU A 60 31.29 -10.34 10.33
CA GLU A 60 32.71 -10.04 10.07
C GLU A 60 33.59 -10.41 11.27
N LYS A 61 33.17 -10.03 12.47
CA LYS A 61 33.90 -10.34 13.70
C LYS A 61 33.99 -11.84 13.97
N VAL A 62 32.90 -12.59 13.74
CA VAL A 62 32.90 -14.06 13.92
C VAL A 62 33.79 -14.72 12.87
N MET A 63 33.68 -14.31 11.60
CA MET A 63 34.49 -14.88 10.52
C MET A 63 35.99 -14.62 10.73
N GLN A 64 36.36 -13.40 11.10
CA GLN A 64 37.75 -13.03 11.39
C GLN A 64 38.31 -13.85 12.56
N LYS A 65 37.56 -13.98 13.66
CA LYS A 65 37.98 -14.80 14.80
C LYS A 65 38.10 -16.28 14.47
N SER A 66 37.18 -16.81 13.67
CA SER A 66 37.24 -18.21 13.21
C SER A 66 38.48 -18.47 12.36
N LEU A 67 38.82 -17.53 11.45
CA LEU A 67 40.03 -17.63 10.64
C LEU A 67 41.29 -17.58 11.49
N GLU A 68 41.37 -16.67 12.47
CA GLU A 68 42.49 -16.60 13.40
C GLU A 68 42.67 -17.93 14.15
N LYS A 69 41.58 -18.49 14.69
CA LYS A 69 41.61 -19.79 15.37
C LYS A 69 42.03 -20.94 14.46
N PHE A 70 41.60 -20.92 13.21
CA PHE A 70 42.00 -21.92 12.22
C PHE A 70 43.52 -21.84 11.93
N ILE A 71 44.05 -20.63 11.74
CA ILE A 71 45.48 -20.40 11.50
C ILE A 71 46.33 -20.78 12.72
N ASP A 72 45.85 -20.50 13.94
CA ASP A 72 46.54 -20.89 15.18
C ASP A 72 46.78 -22.42 15.24
N HIS A 73 45.83 -23.22 14.73
CA HIS A 73 45.99 -24.67 14.65
C HIS A 73 47.09 -25.10 13.67
N ALA A 74 47.35 -24.32 12.62
CA ALA A 74 48.42 -24.54 11.64
C ALA A 74 49.77 -23.96 12.10
N SER A 75 50.04 -23.92 13.42
CA SER A 75 51.27 -23.36 13.99
C SER A 75 52.56 -23.99 13.44
N PHE A 76 53.63 -23.18 13.43
CA PHE A 76 54.95 -23.60 12.93
C PHE A 76 55.49 -24.85 13.64
N ASN A 77 55.26 -24.98 14.95
CA ASN A 77 55.73 -26.14 15.72
C ASN A 77 55.14 -27.46 15.20
N ARG A 78 53.84 -27.47 14.89
CA ARG A 78 53.18 -28.63 14.28
C ARG A 78 53.75 -28.91 12.89
N PHE A 79 53.90 -27.87 12.08
CA PHE A 79 54.48 -27.98 10.74
C PHE A 79 55.91 -28.57 10.75
N ALA A 80 56.80 -28.00 11.57
CA ALA A 80 58.18 -28.48 11.73
C ALA A 80 58.25 -29.91 12.28
N SER A 81 57.32 -30.29 13.16
CA SER A 81 57.26 -31.64 13.73
C SER A 81 56.90 -32.73 12.71
N MET A 82 56.19 -32.36 11.64
CA MET A 82 55.83 -33.27 10.53
C MET A 82 56.94 -33.38 9.49
N PHE A 83 57.70 -32.29 9.27
CA PHE A 83 58.78 -32.23 8.28
C PHE A 83 60.18 -32.21 8.91
N ARG A 84 60.40 -33.00 9.98
CA ARG A 84 61.67 -32.99 10.76
C ARG A 84 62.95 -33.14 9.93
N PRO A 85 63.06 -34.06 8.95
CA PRO A 85 64.30 -34.23 8.20
C PRO A 85 64.68 -32.96 7.42
N LEU A 86 63.69 -32.26 6.88
CA LEU A 86 63.89 -31.03 6.12
C LEU A 86 64.21 -29.85 7.04
N TYR A 87 63.53 -29.77 8.19
CA TYR A 87 63.80 -28.76 9.21
C TYR A 87 65.26 -28.81 9.71
N LYS A 88 65.76 -30.01 10.06
CA LYS A 88 67.16 -30.18 10.51
C LYS A 88 68.20 -29.72 9.48
N LYS A 89 67.87 -29.81 8.19
CA LYS A 89 68.76 -29.45 7.10
C LYS A 89 68.82 -27.94 6.87
N ASN A 90 67.69 -27.24 6.99
CA ASN A 90 67.64 -25.78 6.83
C ASN A 90 66.42 -25.17 7.56
N PRO A 91 66.57 -24.83 8.87
CA PRO A 91 65.49 -24.29 9.68
C PRO A 91 64.92 -22.97 9.13
N GLN A 92 65.80 -22.07 8.70
CA GLN A 92 65.46 -20.74 8.19
C GLN A 92 64.60 -20.81 6.91
N ARG A 93 64.98 -21.68 5.95
CA ARG A 93 64.14 -21.89 4.76
C ARG A 93 62.77 -22.47 5.11
N MET A 94 62.71 -23.39 6.06
CA MET A 94 61.45 -24.02 6.48
C MET A 94 60.50 -23.01 7.15
N GLU A 95 61.04 -22.12 7.99
CA GLU A 95 60.29 -21.03 8.63
C GLU A 95 59.72 -20.05 7.59
N ASN A 96 60.52 -19.68 6.59
CA ASN A 96 60.05 -18.83 5.50
C ASN A 96 58.94 -19.48 4.68
N ILE A 97 59.05 -20.78 4.36
CA ILE A 97 58.01 -21.53 3.63
C ILE A 97 56.71 -21.57 4.43
N HIS A 98 56.78 -21.86 5.74
CA HIS A 98 55.59 -21.88 6.60
C HIS A 98 54.92 -20.51 6.67
N LYS A 99 55.70 -19.45 6.84
CA LYS A 99 55.18 -18.09 6.84
C LYS A 99 54.45 -17.74 5.53
N GLN A 100 55.07 -18.03 4.39
CA GLN A 100 54.46 -17.83 3.07
C GLN A 100 53.16 -18.62 2.92
N PHE A 101 53.16 -19.89 3.32
CA PHE A 101 51.96 -20.74 3.29
C PHE A 101 50.82 -20.15 4.14
N ILE A 102 51.10 -19.69 5.36
CA ILE A 102 50.08 -19.09 6.22
C ILE A 102 49.56 -17.77 5.66
N ASP A 103 50.43 -16.93 5.12
CA ASP A 103 50.04 -15.65 4.53
C ASP A 103 49.16 -15.86 3.29
N GLU A 104 49.54 -16.78 2.39
CA GLU A 104 48.76 -17.15 1.21
C GLU A 104 47.41 -17.79 1.59
N LEU A 105 47.40 -18.71 2.54
CA LEU A 105 46.18 -19.37 3.02
C LEU A 105 45.20 -18.37 3.63
N ARG A 106 45.70 -17.46 4.49
CA ARG A 106 44.89 -16.40 5.10
C ARG A 106 44.29 -15.50 4.02
N LYS A 107 45.13 -15.06 3.08
CA LYS A 107 44.71 -14.17 1.99
C LYS A 107 43.64 -14.84 1.12
N ALA A 108 43.88 -16.08 0.67
CA ALA A 108 42.92 -16.80 -0.16
C ALA A 108 41.57 -16.98 0.52
N ILE A 109 41.55 -17.37 1.81
CA ILE A 109 40.29 -17.51 2.56
C ILE A 109 39.59 -16.17 2.73
N GLN A 110 40.32 -15.09 3.03
CA GLN A 110 39.72 -13.75 3.15
C GLN A 110 39.14 -13.25 1.83
N GLU A 111 39.85 -13.45 0.72
CA GLU A 111 39.36 -13.11 -0.62
C GLU A 111 38.09 -13.89 -0.95
N ASP A 112 38.04 -15.19 -0.66
CA ASP A 112 36.85 -16.01 -0.89
C ASP A 112 35.67 -15.62 0.00
N ILE A 113 35.90 -15.30 1.27
CA ILE A 113 34.86 -14.78 2.17
C ILE A 113 34.30 -13.46 1.61
N SER A 114 35.16 -12.52 1.24
CA SER A 114 34.74 -11.24 0.66
C SER A 114 33.94 -11.44 -0.63
N ARG A 115 34.40 -12.33 -1.51
CA ARG A 115 33.68 -12.70 -2.74
C ARG A 115 32.29 -13.25 -2.43
N LEU A 116 32.16 -14.16 -1.46
CA LEU A 116 30.87 -14.71 -1.05
C LEU A 116 29.93 -13.66 -0.43
N ILE A 117 30.47 -12.69 0.32
CA ILE A 117 29.71 -11.56 0.87
C ILE A 117 29.14 -10.71 -0.28
N GLU A 118 29.97 -10.39 -1.28
CA GLU A 118 29.60 -9.59 -2.44
C GLU A 118 28.58 -10.31 -3.34
N GLU A 119 28.88 -11.54 -3.76
CA GLU A 119 28.00 -12.39 -4.59
C GLU A 119 26.65 -12.63 -3.92
N GLY A 120 26.68 -12.94 -2.62
CA GLY A 120 25.47 -13.14 -1.81
C GLY A 120 24.71 -11.86 -1.51
N ARG A 121 25.29 -10.68 -1.82
CA ARG A 121 24.79 -9.35 -1.40
C ARG A 121 24.44 -9.33 0.09
N LEU A 122 25.31 -9.92 0.90
CA LEU A 122 25.03 -10.22 2.30
C LEU A 122 24.84 -8.96 3.13
N GLU A 123 25.62 -7.91 2.84
CA GLU A 123 25.47 -6.59 3.46
C GLU A 123 24.04 -6.06 3.32
N VAL A 124 23.50 -6.04 2.09
CA VAL A 124 22.14 -5.57 1.82
C VAL A 124 21.12 -6.42 2.59
N LYS A 125 21.24 -7.75 2.53
CA LYS A 125 20.30 -8.67 3.19
C LYS A 125 20.32 -8.52 4.71
N LEU A 126 21.50 -8.45 5.33
CA LEU A 126 21.62 -8.30 6.78
C LEU A 126 21.14 -6.92 7.25
N ASN A 127 21.43 -5.85 6.49
CA ASN A 127 20.92 -4.52 6.78
C ASN A 127 19.39 -4.44 6.65
N GLU A 128 18.79 -5.08 5.64
CA GLU A 128 17.33 -5.18 5.51
C GLU A 128 16.71 -5.98 6.66
N LEU A 129 17.33 -7.08 7.10
CA LEU A 129 16.89 -7.82 8.28
C LEU A 129 16.93 -6.96 9.55
N ASP A 130 17.99 -6.15 9.74
CA ASP A 130 18.09 -5.19 10.85
C ASP A 130 16.94 -4.16 10.81
N LYS A 131 16.53 -3.70 9.62
CA LYS A 131 15.37 -2.80 9.45
C LYS A 131 14.04 -3.48 9.76
N LEU A 132 13.84 -4.70 9.24
CA LEU A 132 12.61 -5.47 9.45
C LEU A 132 12.41 -5.82 10.93
N GLU A 133 13.48 -6.20 11.65
CA GLU A 133 13.40 -6.45 13.09
C GLU A 133 13.00 -5.18 13.85
N LYS A 134 13.58 -4.03 13.52
CA LYS A 134 13.22 -2.75 14.14
C LYS A 134 11.75 -2.40 13.89
N ALA A 135 11.27 -2.56 12.66
CA ALA A 135 9.88 -2.30 12.31
C ALA A 135 8.89 -3.24 13.05
N ALA A 136 9.30 -4.49 13.29
CA ALA A 136 8.47 -5.48 13.97
C ALA A 136 8.58 -5.48 15.50
N LYS A 137 9.51 -4.71 16.10
CA LYS A 137 9.87 -4.77 17.53
C LYS A 137 8.67 -4.62 18.49
N ASN A 138 7.68 -3.83 18.10
CA ASN A 138 6.50 -3.53 18.93
C ASN A 138 5.25 -4.32 18.51
N ASN A 139 5.36 -5.27 17.57
CA ASN A 139 4.22 -6.07 17.16
C ASN A 139 4.07 -7.26 18.15
N PRO A 140 2.98 -7.33 18.94
CA PRO A 140 2.78 -8.40 19.91
C PRO A 140 2.36 -9.72 19.25
N ASN A 141 1.92 -9.67 17.99
CA ASN A 141 1.44 -10.85 17.30
C ASN A 141 2.59 -11.71 16.78
N PRO A 142 2.46 -13.04 16.82
CA PRO A 142 3.42 -13.92 16.19
C PRO A 142 3.53 -13.60 14.69
N ALA A 143 4.76 -13.55 14.19
CA ALA A 143 5.00 -13.30 12.78
C ALA A 143 4.44 -14.47 11.95
N TRP A 144 3.82 -14.15 10.81
CA TRP A 144 3.28 -15.14 9.89
C TRP A 144 4.36 -16.14 9.44
N ARG A 145 3.96 -17.40 9.33
CA ARG A 145 4.78 -18.50 8.79
C ARG A 145 3.91 -19.26 7.79
N PRO A 146 4.49 -19.74 6.68
CA PRO A 146 3.78 -20.63 5.78
C PRO A 146 3.19 -21.81 6.56
N SER A 147 1.91 -22.07 6.36
CA SER A 147 1.21 -23.19 6.98
C SER A 147 1.70 -24.55 6.44
N GLY A 148 2.30 -24.54 5.25
CA GLY A 148 2.63 -25.74 4.48
C GLY A 148 1.49 -26.20 3.57
N VAL A 149 0.35 -25.50 3.60
CA VAL A 149 -0.80 -25.72 2.72
C VAL A 149 -0.86 -24.54 1.73
N PRO A 150 -0.46 -24.74 0.45
CA PRO A 150 -0.35 -23.66 -0.52
C PRO A 150 -1.64 -22.85 -0.71
N GLU A 151 -2.79 -23.51 -0.70
CA GLU A 151 -4.10 -22.88 -0.87
C GLU A 151 -4.39 -21.90 0.27
N GLN A 152 -4.09 -22.30 1.51
CA GLN A 152 -4.31 -21.44 2.68
C GLN A 152 -3.36 -20.24 2.69
N ASP A 153 -2.09 -20.46 2.36
CA ASP A 153 -1.08 -19.41 2.32
C ASP A 153 -1.40 -18.39 1.21
N LEU A 154 -1.85 -18.86 0.04
CA LEU A 154 -2.30 -18.01 -1.05
C LEU A 154 -3.57 -17.24 -0.69
N CYS A 155 -4.56 -17.89 -0.07
CA CYS A 155 -5.77 -17.21 0.39
C CYS A 155 -5.46 -16.09 1.39
N SER A 156 -4.54 -16.34 2.34
CA SER A 156 -4.11 -15.32 3.30
C SER A 156 -3.48 -14.10 2.62
N PHE A 157 -2.71 -14.32 1.55
CA PHE A 157 -2.09 -13.24 0.77
C PHE A 157 -3.11 -12.46 -0.07
N LEU A 158 -4.07 -13.15 -0.69
CA LEU A 158 -5.06 -12.52 -1.58
C LEU A 158 -6.22 -11.83 -0.85
N MET A 159 -6.54 -12.25 0.38
CA MET A 159 -7.69 -11.76 1.13
C MET A 159 -7.81 -10.23 1.19
N PRO A 160 -6.74 -9.45 1.48
CA PRO A 160 -6.84 -7.98 1.53
C PRO A 160 -7.27 -7.35 0.20
N TYR A 161 -6.86 -7.93 -0.94
CA TYR A 161 -7.24 -7.45 -2.27
C TYR A 161 -8.72 -7.69 -2.55
N TYR A 162 -9.21 -8.89 -2.23
CA TYR A 162 -10.63 -9.22 -2.40
C TYR A 162 -11.53 -8.41 -1.48
N GLN A 163 -11.11 -8.16 -0.24
CA GLN A 163 -11.83 -7.27 0.67
C GLN A 163 -11.93 -5.84 0.11
N LYS A 164 -10.85 -5.31 -0.47
CA LYS A 164 -10.86 -3.99 -1.13
C LYS A 164 -11.81 -3.96 -2.32
N GLN A 165 -11.79 -4.99 -3.15
CA GLN A 165 -12.68 -5.10 -4.31
C GLN A 165 -14.15 -5.23 -3.89
N GLU A 166 -14.44 -6.04 -2.88
CA GLU A 166 -15.79 -6.20 -2.34
C GLU A 166 -16.32 -4.88 -1.79
N ALA A 167 -15.50 -4.14 -1.02
CA ALA A 167 -15.86 -2.84 -0.49
C ALA A 167 -16.18 -1.82 -1.61
N TYR A 168 -15.36 -1.80 -2.67
CA TYR A 168 -15.60 -0.95 -3.83
C TYR A 168 -16.91 -1.31 -4.55
N MET A 169 -17.15 -2.60 -4.82
CA MET A 169 -18.36 -3.04 -5.51
C MET A 169 -19.62 -2.76 -4.70
N LYS A 170 -19.57 -2.90 -3.36
CA LYS A 170 -20.68 -2.53 -2.48
C LYS A 170 -21.03 -1.05 -2.59
N LEU A 171 -20.03 -0.18 -2.69
CA LEU A 171 -20.23 1.25 -2.84
C LEU A 171 -20.91 1.58 -4.17
N GLU A 172 -20.40 1.02 -5.28
CA GLU A 172 -20.95 1.29 -6.61
C GLU A 172 -22.37 0.76 -6.75
N LEU A 173 -22.62 -0.44 -6.23
CA LEU A 173 -23.95 -1.04 -6.25
C LEU A 173 -24.96 -0.24 -5.42
N LYS A 174 -24.55 0.33 -4.28
CA LYS A 174 -25.39 1.23 -3.49
C LYS A 174 -25.78 2.47 -4.31
N LYS A 175 -24.81 3.10 -4.97
CA LYS A 175 -25.04 4.27 -5.82
C LYS A 175 -26.05 3.97 -6.94
N ILE A 176 -25.86 2.88 -7.67
CA ILE A 176 -26.77 2.47 -8.75
C ILE A 176 -28.19 2.21 -8.22
N ARG A 177 -28.32 1.59 -7.04
CA ARG A 177 -29.64 1.35 -6.43
C ARG A 177 -30.36 2.64 -6.07
N GLU A 178 -29.65 3.62 -5.51
CA GLU A 178 -30.20 4.92 -5.16
C GLU A 178 -30.65 5.69 -6.41
N GLU A 179 -29.82 5.72 -7.44
CA GLU A 179 -30.15 6.35 -8.74
C GLU A 179 -31.36 5.68 -9.39
N ASN A 180 -31.40 4.34 -9.44
CA ASN A 180 -32.52 3.60 -10.00
C ASN A 180 -33.81 3.82 -9.21
N ALA A 181 -33.76 3.90 -7.87
CA ALA A 181 -34.92 4.19 -7.05
C ALA A 181 -35.48 5.59 -7.35
N ALA A 182 -34.59 6.59 -7.45
CA ALA A 182 -34.98 7.96 -7.80
C ALA A 182 -35.58 8.05 -9.21
N LEU A 183 -35.01 7.32 -10.18
CA LEU A 183 -35.57 7.24 -11.53
C LEU A 183 -36.92 6.53 -11.56
N ALA A 184 -37.09 5.43 -10.82
CA ALA A 184 -38.35 4.71 -10.73
C ALA A 184 -39.47 5.60 -10.15
N GLN A 185 -39.17 6.38 -9.11
CA GLN A 185 -40.10 7.36 -8.56
C GLN A 185 -40.51 8.43 -9.59
N LYS A 186 -39.55 8.96 -10.36
CA LYS A 186 -39.85 9.94 -11.43
C LYS A 186 -40.73 9.34 -12.52
N VAL A 187 -40.48 8.09 -12.92
CA VAL A 187 -41.31 7.39 -13.92
C VAL A 187 -42.72 7.19 -13.39
N GLN A 188 -42.87 6.77 -12.13
CA GLN A 188 -44.17 6.55 -11.52
C GLN A 188 -44.99 7.86 -11.45
N ALA A 189 -44.39 8.94 -10.95
CA ALA A 189 -45.02 10.26 -10.95
C ALA A 189 -45.32 10.79 -12.37
N GLY A 190 -44.52 10.40 -13.36
CA GLY A 190 -44.80 10.66 -14.77
C GLY A 190 -46.06 9.94 -15.26
N ARG A 191 -46.18 8.65 -14.94
CA ARG A 191 -47.34 7.82 -15.32
C ARG A 191 -48.64 8.31 -14.68
N GLU A 192 -48.59 8.70 -13.40
CA GLU A 192 -49.75 9.26 -12.69
C GLU A 192 -50.27 10.54 -13.36
N ARG A 193 -49.37 11.48 -13.69
CA ARG A 193 -49.74 12.71 -14.42
C ARG A 193 -50.34 12.43 -15.80
N ILE A 194 -49.83 11.44 -16.52
CA ILE A 194 -50.38 11.03 -17.82
C ILE A 194 -51.81 10.50 -17.61
N ALA A 195 -52.01 9.58 -16.67
CA ALA A 195 -53.33 9.01 -16.38
C ALA A 195 -54.35 10.08 -15.94
N GLU A 196 -53.94 11.06 -15.12
CA GLU A 196 -54.77 12.21 -14.75
C GLU A 196 -55.18 13.03 -15.97
N THR A 197 -54.22 13.33 -16.86
CA THR A 197 -54.46 14.10 -18.07
C THR A 197 -55.39 13.35 -19.03
N GLU A 198 -55.18 12.04 -19.21
CA GLU A 198 -56.04 11.17 -20.02
C GLU A 198 -57.47 11.16 -19.49
N ASN A 199 -57.66 11.08 -18.17
CA ASN A 199 -58.99 11.14 -17.55
C ASN A 199 -59.66 12.50 -17.75
N CYS A 200 -58.94 13.61 -17.59
CA CYS A 200 -59.45 14.95 -17.87
C CYS A 200 -59.89 15.11 -19.34
N ILE A 201 -59.11 14.59 -20.28
CA ILE A 201 -59.46 14.59 -21.71
C ILE A 201 -60.72 13.75 -21.94
N ALA A 202 -60.82 12.55 -21.36
CA ALA A 202 -62.00 11.70 -21.50
C ALA A 202 -63.26 12.39 -20.97
N MET A 203 -63.19 13.00 -19.77
CA MET A 203 -64.30 13.76 -19.19
C MET A 203 -64.71 14.94 -20.08
N ALA A 204 -63.74 15.69 -20.62
CA ALA A 204 -64.03 16.78 -21.53
C ALA A 204 -64.72 16.26 -22.80
N VAL A 205 -64.21 15.18 -23.40
CA VAL A 205 -64.83 14.56 -24.59
C VAL A 205 -66.26 14.12 -24.30
N ASP A 206 -66.54 13.52 -23.14
CA ASP A 206 -67.89 13.08 -22.78
C ASP A 206 -68.83 14.27 -22.53
N GLN A 207 -68.36 15.34 -21.90
CA GLN A 207 -69.12 16.59 -21.76
C GLN A 207 -69.47 17.19 -23.13
N TRP A 208 -68.51 17.23 -24.05
CA TRP A 208 -68.73 17.74 -25.41
C TRP A 208 -69.74 16.89 -26.19
N LYS A 209 -69.72 15.56 -26.02
CA LYS A 209 -70.73 14.68 -26.61
C LYS A 209 -72.12 14.92 -26.01
N ALA A 210 -72.21 15.14 -24.71
CA ALA A 210 -73.48 15.40 -24.03
C ALA A 210 -74.10 16.72 -24.49
N THR A 211 -73.32 17.80 -24.58
CA THR A 211 -73.81 19.10 -25.07
C THR A 211 -74.25 19.04 -26.53
N LEU A 212 -73.53 18.27 -27.37
CA LEU A 212 -73.92 18.04 -28.76
C LEU A 212 -75.26 17.28 -28.86
N ALA A 213 -75.44 16.22 -28.06
CA ALA A 213 -76.69 15.48 -27.99
C ALA A 213 -77.87 16.34 -27.48
N GLU A 214 -77.63 17.24 -26.52
CA GLU A 214 -78.63 18.21 -26.06
C GLU A 214 -79.03 19.21 -27.15
N PHE A 215 -78.08 19.63 -27.99
CA PHE A 215 -78.34 20.50 -29.14
C PHE A 215 -79.06 19.78 -30.31
N GLU A 216 -78.79 18.50 -30.52
CA GLU A 216 -79.46 17.66 -31.53
C GLU A 216 -80.91 17.29 -31.17
N ARG A 217 -81.25 17.31 -29.86
CA ARG A 217 -82.59 17.01 -29.34
C ARG A 217 -83.69 17.96 -29.83
N PRO A 218 -83.54 19.30 -29.80
CA PRO A 218 -84.52 20.22 -30.36
C PRO A 218 -84.54 20.20 -31.90
N THR A 219 -83.41 19.99 -32.57
CA THR A 219 -83.38 19.93 -34.05
C THR A 219 -84.14 18.71 -34.59
N SER A 220 -84.14 17.59 -33.87
CA SER A 220 -84.99 16.43 -34.17
C SER A 220 -86.49 16.67 -33.90
N SER A 221 -86.85 17.67 -33.10
CA SER A 221 -88.24 18.10 -32.86
C SER A 221 -88.77 19.06 -33.93
N PHE A 222 -87.91 19.59 -34.80
CA PHE A 222 -88.28 20.56 -35.85
C PHE A 222 -88.29 19.96 -37.27
N CYS A 223 -88.12 18.65 -37.43
CA CYS A 223 -88.31 17.96 -38.70
C CYS A 223 -89.69 17.27 -38.75
N PRO A 224 -90.67 17.78 -39.52
CA PRO A 224 -91.91 17.06 -39.75
C PRO A 224 -91.61 15.84 -40.64
N ALA A 225 -91.94 14.64 -40.14
CA ALA A 225 -91.95 13.44 -40.95
C ALA A 225 -93.14 13.47 -41.91
N ASP A 226 -92.84 13.38 -43.20
CA ASP A 226 -93.65 12.88 -44.31
C ASP A 226 -95.11 13.34 -44.46
N VAL A 227 -95.35 14.28 -45.39
CA VAL A 227 -96.43 14.15 -46.39
C VAL A 227 -95.96 14.76 -47.72
N PHE A 228 -95.21 13.98 -48.49
CA PHE A 228 -95.33 14.02 -49.95
C PHE A 228 -95.60 12.60 -50.39
N ASP A 229 -96.88 12.25 -50.52
CA ASP A 229 -97.26 11.21 -51.46
C ASP A 229 -98.47 11.65 -52.27
N VAL A 230 -98.35 11.37 -53.56
CA VAL A 230 -99.16 11.84 -54.68
C VAL A 230 -100.42 11.00 -54.80
N CYS A 231 -101.59 11.65 -54.90
CA CYS A 231 -102.70 11.38 -55.84
C CYS A 231 -103.86 12.35 -55.60
#